data_AF-A0AAD3CR82-F1
#
_entry.id   AF-A0AAD3CR82-F1
#
_cell.length_a   1.000
_cell.length_b   1.000
_cell.length_c   1.000
_cell.angle_alpha   90.00
_cell.angle_beta   90.00
_cell.angle_gamma   90.00
#
_symmetry.space_group_name_H-M   'P 1'
#
loop_
_entity.id
_entity.type
_entity.pdbx_description
1 polymer ?
#
loop_
_entity_poly.entity_id
_entity_poly.type
_entity_poly.pdbx_seq_one_letter_code
_entity_poly.pdbx_strand_id
1 'polypeptide(L)'
;MSLQQQCLPVPKGRKRPNPESNISTETEPMEITCLESMDAMEYLAFVKQQASSLPDVFVSQEAIESSKQTSQHIDYVPIDGSAAARDYILSHRLDIIPPPTNMHIPCNDTFQTWKDETLDTFSSLRTYLNACRQGLRSIHPSQKFTVPKSKDVYAWHVFCLGNGIRNEMEHKMIDVHLSNLNKDASVAEIDLELKQYDIPKDGYEPSTQLLCQFDQIIIRKLLSHHLQFLTCGCSVSVKRLKWLYAVLSRLEKPIHRDEASVLMALLRELCRVRASIDFASNDGDNGEDDNNLSEKKETIKATNVLILLIGAYFEQCTVMERLFNVENRK
;
A
#
# COMPACT_ATOMS: atom_id res chain seq x y z
N MET A 1 28.93 -23.05 28.87
CA MET A 1 28.36 -22.15 29.88
C MET A 1 27.28 -21.33 29.19
N SER A 2 26.02 -21.71 29.41
CA SER A 2 24.83 -21.06 28.82
C SER A 2 23.89 -20.75 29.98
N LEU A 3 23.60 -19.47 30.20
CA LEU A 3 22.67 -18.99 31.21
C LEU A 3 21.27 -18.98 30.61
N GLN A 4 20.45 -19.97 30.96
CA GLN A 4 19.01 -19.93 30.74
C GLN A 4 18.38 -19.02 31.80
N GLN A 5 17.81 -17.90 31.36
CA GLN A 5 16.93 -17.06 32.17
C GLN A 5 15.63 -17.84 32.46
N GLN A 6 15.36 -18.08 33.74
CA GLN A 6 14.09 -18.63 34.21
C GLN A 6 13.07 -17.49 34.35
N CYS A 7 11.99 -17.55 33.55
CA CYS A 7 10.82 -16.69 33.72
C CYS A 7 9.98 -17.19 34.92
N LEU A 8 9.55 -16.25 35.77
CA LEU A 8 8.68 -16.49 36.93
C LEU A 8 7.26 -16.92 36.50
N PRO A 9 6.57 -17.77 37.28
CA PRO A 9 5.24 -18.24 36.95
C PRO A 9 4.16 -17.16 37.17
N VAL A 10 3.27 -17.05 36.18
CA VAL A 10 2.03 -16.24 36.23
C VAL A 10 1.08 -16.81 37.30
N PRO A 11 0.54 -15.99 38.23
CA PRO A 11 -0.44 -16.47 39.19
C PRO A 11 -1.76 -16.78 38.47
N LYS A 12 -2.18 -18.05 38.56
CA LYS A 12 -3.47 -18.55 38.10
C LYS A 12 -4.60 -17.82 38.83
N GLY A 13 -5.57 -17.32 38.05
CA GLY A 13 -6.79 -16.68 38.55
C GLY A 13 -7.50 -17.54 39.59
N ARG A 14 -7.74 -16.95 40.77
CA ARG A 14 -8.60 -17.55 41.80
C ARG A 14 -10.04 -17.54 41.31
N LYS A 15 -10.60 -18.75 41.17
CA LYS A 15 -12.05 -18.99 41.13
C LYS A 15 -12.71 -18.30 42.34
N ARG A 16 -13.69 -17.44 42.09
CA ARG A 16 -14.56 -16.88 43.14
C ARG A 16 -15.53 -17.97 43.63
N PRO A 17 -15.86 -18.02 44.94
CA PRO A 17 -16.97 -18.83 45.44
C PRO A 17 -18.31 -18.15 45.13
N ASN A 18 -19.34 -18.97 44.86
CA ASN A 18 -20.74 -18.57 44.80
C ASN A 18 -21.19 -17.92 46.12
N PRO A 19 -21.99 -16.83 46.10
CA PRO A 19 -22.71 -16.38 47.28
C PRO A 19 -24.14 -16.91 47.22
N GLU A 20 -24.38 -18.08 47.79
CA GLU A 20 -25.67 -18.38 48.42
C GLU A 20 -25.48 -18.24 49.92
N SER A 21 -25.76 -17.06 50.45
CA SER A 21 -26.05 -16.88 51.88
C SER A 21 -26.87 -15.61 52.06
N ASN A 22 -28.17 -15.81 52.29
CA ASN A 22 -29.07 -14.82 52.86
C ASN A 22 -28.49 -14.27 54.16
N ILE A 23 -28.13 -12.99 54.16
CA ILE A 23 -27.94 -12.21 55.39
C ILE A 23 -28.71 -10.91 55.18
N SER A 24 -29.90 -10.86 55.76
CA SER A 24 -30.65 -9.64 56.02
C SER A 24 -29.90 -8.84 57.08
N THR A 25 -29.25 -7.75 56.68
CA THR A 25 -28.83 -6.68 57.57
C THR A 25 -29.46 -5.39 57.09
N GLU A 26 -30.53 -5.00 57.79
CA GLU A 26 -31.09 -3.65 57.79
C GLU A 26 -29.92 -2.66 57.93
N THR A 27 -29.72 -1.85 56.90
CA THR A 27 -28.67 -0.84 56.87
C THR A 27 -29.33 0.46 57.29
N GLU A 28 -29.30 0.75 58.60
CA GLU A 28 -29.59 2.10 59.05
C GLU A 28 -28.54 3.07 58.49
N PRO A 29 -28.94 4.26 58.03
CA PRO A 29 -27.99 5.27 57.58
C PRO A 29 -27.19 5.78 58.78
N MET A 30 -25.96 5.31 58.96
CA MET A 30 -25.03 5.90 59.92
C MET A 30 -24.73 7.34 59.52
N GLU A 31 -25.21 8.30 60.31
CA GLU A 31 -24.90 9.71 60.15
C GLU A 31 -23.40 9.97 60.35
N ILE A 32 -22.80 10.62 59.35
CA ILE A 32 -21.40 11.04 59.29
C ILE A 32 -21.19 12.17 60.32
N THR A 33 -21.07 11.86 61.60
CA THR A 33 -20.87 12.88 62.65
C THR A 33 -19.52 12.77 63.38
N CYS A 34 -18.71 11.74 63.10
CA CYS A 34 -17.45 11.48 63.82
C CYS A 34 -16.21 11.32 62.92
N LEU A 35 -16.11 12.07 61.81
CA LEU A 35 -14.90 12.04 60.96
C LEU A 35 -13.64 12.57 61.67
N GLU A 36 -13.79 13.45 62.67
CA GLU A 36 -12.66 14.05 63.40
C GLU A 36 -12.02 13.10 64.42
N SER A 37 -12.68 12.00 64.80
CA SER A 37 -12.20 11.06 65.83
C SER A 37 -11.81 9.68 65.29
N MET A 38 -12.01 9.40 64.00
CA MET A 38 -11.71 8.09 63.42
C MET A 38 -10.21 7.89 63.20
N ASP A 39 -9.71 6.70 63.54
CA ASP A 39 -8.36 6.28 63.16
C ASP A 39 -8.27 6.02 61.64
N ALA A 40 -7.08 6.18 61.06
CA ALA A 40 -6.84 6.04 59.63
C ALA A 40 -7.27 4.66 59.10
N MET A 41 -7.11 3.60 59.90
CA MET A 41 -7.54 2.25 59.53
C MET A 41 -9.06 2.11 59.52
N GLU A 42 -9.75 2.77 60.44
CA GLU A 42 -11.21 2.76 60.54
C GLU A 42 -11.84 3.53 59.37
N TYR A 43 -11.24 4.66 59.01
CA TYR A 43 -11.61 5.43 57.83
C TYR A 43 -11.46 4.62 56.54
N LEU A 44 -10.35 3.92 56.35
CA LEU A 44 -10.14 3.08 55.16
C LEU A 44 -11.13 1.91 55.08
N ALA A 45 -11.48 1.29 56.22
CA ALA A 45 -12.50 0.26 56.27
C ALA A 45 -13.88 0.81 55.86
N PHE A 46 -14.22 2.00 56.36
CA PHE A 46 -15.45 2.71 56.01
C PHE A 46 -15.52 3.06 54.52
N VAL A 47 -14.48 3.68 53.95
CA VAL A 47 -14.42 4.01 52.52
C VAL A 47 -14.51 2.77 51.65
N LYS A 48 -13.91 1.65 52.07
CA LYS A 48 -14.00 0.38 51.34
C LYS A 48 -15.41 -0.19 51.36
N GLN A 49 -16.10 -0.09 52.48
CA GLN A 49 -17.51 -0.48 52.59
C GLN A 49 -18.39 0.41 51.70
N GLN A 50 -18.16 1.73 51.70
CA GLN A 50 -18.90 2.66 50.85
C GLN A 50 -18.61 2.43 49.35
N ALA A 51 -17.36 2.21 48.96
CA ALA A 51 -17.00 1.90 47.59
C ALA A 51 -17.64 0.59 47.09
N SER A 52 -17.84 -0.39 47.97
CA SER A 52 -18.54 -1.64 47.61
C SER A 52 -20.03 -1.45 47.29
N SER A 53 -20.62 -0.33 47.74
CA SER A 53 -22.00 0.04 47.42
C SER A 53 -22.14 0.83 46.11
N LEU A 54 -21.03 1.25 45.50
CA LEU A 54 -21.01 1.99 44.24
C LEU A 54 -20.75 1.06 43.05
N PRO A 55 -21.32 1.34 41.87
CA PRO A 55 -21.03 0.57 40.66
C PRO A 55 -19.56 0.77 40.22
N ASP A 56 -18.89 -0.34 39.89
CA ASP A 56 -17.49 -0.36 39.44
C ASP A 56 -17.28 0.42 38.14
N VAL A 57 -18.31 0.44 37.29
CA VAL A 57 -18.33 1.23 36.05
C VAL A 57 -19.69 1.92 35.95
N PHE A 58 -19.66 3.24 35.89
CA PHE A 58 -20.83 4.07 35.58
C PHE A 58 -20.68 4.63 34.17
N VAL A 59 -21.67 4.40 33.30
CA VAL A 59 -21.72 5.00 31.97
C VAL A 59 -22.86 6.00 31.95
N SER A 60 -22.52 7.30 31.91
CA SER A 60 -23.51 8.35 31.70
C SER A 60 -23.98 8.35 30.26
N GLN A 61 -25.27 8.15 30.03
CA GLN A 61 -25.89 8.44 28.73
C GLN A 61 -26.32 9.90 28.74
N GLU A 62 -25.44 10.81 28.31
CA GLU A 62 -25.87 12.15 27.96
C GLU A 62 -26.70 12.09 26.68
N ALA A 63 -27.95 12.53 26.76
CA ALA A 63 -28.77 12.74 25.58
C ALA A 63 -28.16 13.89 24.78
N ILE A 64 -27.77 13.62 23.53
CA ILE A 64 -27.33 14.66 22.59
C ILE A 64 -28.56 15.50 22.24
N GLU A 65 -28.79 16.56 23.01
CA GLU A 65 -29.73 17.60 22.63
C GLU A 65 -29.19 18.30 21.38
N SER A 66 -29.91 18.11 20.28
CA SER A 66 -29.65 18.72 18.98
C SER A 66 -29.98 20.21 19.02
N SER A 67 -29.15 20.99 19.72
CA SER A 67 -29.19 22.44 19.65
C SER A 67 -28.35 22.93 18.47
N LYS A 68 -29.04 23.51 17.49
CA LYS A 68 -28.45 24.26 16.39
C LYS A 68 -27.70 25.47 16.96
N GLN A 69 -26.38 25.48 16.86
CA GLN A 69 -25.59 26.72 16.91
C GLN A 69 -24.65 26.80 15.72
N THR A 70 -25.10 27.54 14.73
CA THR A 70 -24.27 28.16 13.69
C THR A 70 -23.48 29.29 14.35
N SER A 71 -22.16 29.21 14.39
CA SER A 71 -21.23 30.14 13.70
C SER A 71 -19.80 30.13 14.27
N GLN A 72 -18.87 29.92 13.32
CA GLN A 72 -17.52 30.52 13.23
C GLN A 72 -16.51 30.22 14.34
N HIS A 73 -15.84 29.07 14.23
CA HIS A 73 -14.47 28.91 14.71
C HIS A 73 -13.72 27.91 13.82
N ILE A 74 -12.85 28.47 12.96
CA ILE A 74 -11.65 27.90 12.29
C ILE A 74 -11.66 26.38 12.07
N ASP A 75 -11.73 25.98 10.79
CA ASP A 75 -11.70 24.61 10.25
C ASP A 75 -10.53 23.76 10.77
N TYR A 76 -10.67 23.22 11.96
CA TYR A 76 -9.96 22.04 12.41
C TYR A 76 -11.01 21.01 12.79
N VAL A 77 -11.45 20.21 11.83
CA VAL A 77 -12.20 18.98 12.14
C VAL A 77 -11.18 18.03 12.75
N PRO A 78 -11.26 17.72 14.06
CA PRO A 78 -10.52 16.61 14.60
C PRO A 78 -11.03 15.39 13.83
N ILE A 79 -10.13 14.74 13.10
CA ILE A 79 -10.42 13.48 12.46
C ILE A 79 -10.72 12.50 13.60
N ASP A 80 -12.00 12.37 13.93
CA ASP A 80 -12.48 11.24 14.70
C ASP A 80 -12.18 10.01 13.84
N GLY A 81 -11.08 9.35 14.18
CA GLY A 81 -10.41 8.33 13.38
C GLY A 81 -11.31 7.16 13.02
N SER A 82 -12.48 7.02 13.66
CA SER A 82 -13.44 5.96 13.40
C SER A 82 -14.40 6.30 12.25
N ALA A 83 -14.89 7.54 12.19
CA ALA A 83 -15.86 7.97 11.17
C ALA A 83 -15.19 8.28 9.83
N ALA A 84 -14.04 8.97 9.84
CA ALA A 84 -13.26 9.22 8.63
C ALA A 84 -12.66 7.93 8.05
N ALA A 85 -12.26 6.98 8.91
CA ALA A 85 -11.85 5.66 8.44
C ALA A 85 -13.02 4.91 7.82
N ARG A 86 -14.22 4.95 8.41
CA ARG A 86 -15.41 4.32 7.82
C ARG A 86 -15.76 4.93 6.47
N ASP A 87 -15.81 6.25 6.34
CA ASP A 87 -16.11 6.90 5.07
C ASP A 87 -15.01 6.67 4.03
N TYR A 88 -13.74 6.59 4.46
CA TYR A 88 -12.63 6.19 3.58
C TYR A 88 -12.72 4.72 3.16
N ILE A 89 -13.10 3.82 4.09
CA ILE A 89 -13.29 2.39 3.85
C ILE A 89 -14.47 2.14 2.89
N LEU A 90 -15.54 2.90 3.07
CA LEU A 90 -16.73 2.87 2.21
C LEU A 90 -16.57 3.73 0.96
N SER A 91 -15.48 4.50 0.84
CA SER A 91 -15.24 5.28 -0.37
C SER A 91 -14.78 4.38 -1.51
N HIS A 92 -15.18 4.75 -2.73
CA HIS A 92 -14.73 4.13 -3.98
C HIS A 92 -13.21 4.21 -4.20
N ARG A 93 -12.45 4.85 -3.28
CA ARG A 93 -10.99 4.93 -3.34
C ARG A 93 -10.31 3.59 -3.01
N LEU A 94 -10.98 2.70 -2.29
CA LEU A 94 -10.47 1.37 -1.99
C LEU A 94 -10.91 0.30 -2.99
N ASP A 95 -11.91 0.60 -3.82
CA ASP A 95 -12.50 -0.36 -4.74
C ASP A 95 -11.50 -0.84 -5.77
N ILE A 96 -11.37 -2.17 -5.84
CA ILE A 96 -10.64 -2.82 -6.91
C ILE A 96 -11.62 -2.99 -8.07
N ILE A 97 -11.33 -2.32 -9.20
CA ILE A 97 -12.21 -2.31 -10.36
C ILE A 97 -12.17 -3.70 -11.04
N PRO A 98 -13.32 -4.38 -11.18
CA PRO A 98 -13.39 -5.66 -11.88
C PRO A 98 -13.10 -5.48 -13.38
N PRO A 99 -12.71 -6.54 -14.10
CA PRO A 99 -12.47 -6.47 -15.53
C PRO A 99 -13.74 -6.01 -16.29
N PRO A 100 -13.63 -5.04 -17.22
CA PRO A 100 -14.79 -4.46 -17.91
C PRO A 100 -15.36 -5.36 -19.02
N THR A 101 -14.58 -6.28 -19.60
CA THR A 101 -15.09 -7.31 -20.52
C THR A 101 -14.24 -8.58 -20.46
N ASN A 102 -14.69 -9.66 -21.12
CA ASN A 102 -13.90 -10.88 -21.27
C ASN A 102 -12.60 -10.66 -22.08
N MET A 103 -12.52 -9.60 -22.90
CA MET A 103 -11.31 -9.25 -23.65
C MET A 103 -10.17 -8.78 -22.75
N HIS A 104 -10.48 -8.41 -21.50
CA HIS A 104 -9.51 -7.95 -20.51
C HIS A 104 -8.93 -9.09 -19.66
N ILE A 105 -9.34 -10.34 -19.91
CA ILE A 105 -8.92 -11.53 -19.18
C ILE A 105 -8.05 -12.40 -20.11
N PRO A 106 -7.07 -13.16 -19.59
CA PRO A 106 -6.34 -14.14 -20.39
C PRO A 106 -7.29 -15.16 -21.07
N CYS A 107 -7.11 -15.40 -22.38
CA CYS A 107 -7.92 -16.33 -23.18
C CYS A 107 -7.65 -17.83 -22.93
N ASN A 108 -6.85 -18.22 -21.94
CA ASN A 108 -6.42 -19.61 -21.77
C ASN A 108 -7.55 -20.51 -21.24
N ASP A 109 -7.52 -21.79 -21.63
CA ASP A 109 -8.56 -22.81 -21.36
C ASP A 109 -8.91 -23.00 -19.87
N THR A 110 -8.03 -22.56 -18.94
CA THR A 110 -8.34 -22.43 -17.51
C THR A 110 -7.50 -21.34 -16.87
N PHE A 111 -8.15 -20.38 -16.20
CA PHE A 111 -7.48 -19.31 -15.44
C PHE A 111 -6.49 -19.86 -14.40
N GLN A 112 -6.84 -20.98 -13.75
CA GLN A 112 -6.00 -21.59 -12.71
C GLN A 112 -4.68 -22.13 -13.27
N THR A 113 -4.69 -22.78 -14.44
CA THR A 113 -3.48 -23.25 -15.12
C THR A 113 -2.57 -22.09 -15.50
N TRP A 114 -3.12 -21.05 -16.13
CA TRP A 114 -2.35 -19.84 -16.46
C TRP A 114 -1.75 -19.17 -15.22
N LYS A 115 -2.53 -19.10 -14.14
CA LYS A 115 -2.09 -18.54 -12.85
C LYS A 115 -0.90 -19.33 -12.30
N ASP A 116 -1.00 -20.64 -12.23
CA ASP A 116 0.04 -21.49 -11.64
C ASP A 116 1.33 -21.44 -12.48
N GLU A 117 1.23 -21.54 -13.82
CA GLU A 117 2.36 -21.39 -14.73
C GLU A 117 3.06 -20.03 -14.59
N THR A 118 2.28 -18.95 -14.46
CA THR A 118 2.81 -17.59 -14.32
C THR A 118 3.54 -17.41 -12.98
N LEU A 119 2.97 -17.95 -11.90
CA LEU A 119 3.57 -17.89 -10.56
C LEU A 119 4.86 -18.72 -10.48
N ASP A 120 4.88 -19.91 -11.09
CA ASP A 120 6.06 -20.77 -11.15
C ASP A 120 7.19 -20.14 -11.96
N THR A 121 6.85 -19.56 -13.12
CA THR A 121 7.81 -18.83 -13.96
C THR A 121 8.41 -17.65 -13.19
N PHE A 122 7.58 -16.88 -12.47
CA PHE A 122 8.06 -15.75 -11.68
C PHE A 122 8.92 -16.19 -10.49
N SER A 123 8.55 -17.26 -9.80
CA SER A 123 9.34 -17.84 -8.70
C SER A 123 10.71 -18.32 -9.19
N SER A 124 10.75 -18.96 -10.36
CA SER A 124 11.97 -19.41 -11.02
C SER A 124 12.88 -18.22 -11.39
N LEU A 125 12.30 -17.16 -11.96
CA LEU A 125 13.03 -15.93 -12.28
C LEU A 125 13.66 -15.31 -11.02
N ARG A 126 12.93 -15.23 -9.91
CA ARG A 126 13.45 -14.70 -8.65
C ARG A 126 14.61 -15.52 -8.11
N THR A 127 14.50 -16.84 -8.20
CA THR A 127 15.57 -17.78 -7.81
C THR A 127 16.81 -17.55 -8.67
N TYR A 128 16.64 -17.43 -9.98
CA TYR A 128 17.72 -17.12 -10.92
C TYR A 128 18.40 -15.78 -10.61
N LEU A 129 17.63 -14.69 -10.43
CA LEU A 129 18.19 -13.37 -10.12
C LEU A 129 18.94 -13.35 -8.79
N ASN A 130 18.45 -14.10 -7.80
CA ASN A 130 19.15 -14.26 -6.52
C ASN A 130 20.47 -15.02 -6.68
N ALA A 131 20.51 -16.05 -7.54
CA ALA A 131 21.75 -16.75 -7.87
C ALA A 131 22.74 -15.84 -8.61
N CYS A 132 22.26 -15.07 -9.60
CA CYS A 132 23.08 -14.09 -10.33
C CYS A 132 23.71 -13.06 -9.38
N ARG A 133 22.94 -12.51 -8.43
CA ARG A 133 23.45 -11.55 -7.44
C ARG A 133 24.55 -12.14 -6.56
N GLN A 134 24.47 -13.42 -6.23
CA GLN A 134 25.51 -14.11 -5.45
C GLN A 134 26.81 -14.28 -6.25
N GLY A 135 26.71 -14.56 -7.55
CA GLY A 135 27.86 -14.64 -8.46
C GLY A 135 28.47 -13.28 -8.81
N LEU A 136 27.66 -12.23 -8.88
CA LEU A 136 28.06 -10.86 -9.29
C LEU A 136 28.59 -9.98 -8.13
N ARG A 137 28.98 -10.57 -6.99
CA ARG A 137 29.44 -9.80 -5.80
C ARG A 137 30.68 -8.93 -6.04
N SER A 138 31.36 -9.09 -7.18
CA SER A 138 32.50 -8.26 -7.58
C SER A 138 32.39 -7.78 -9.04
N ILE A 139 31.30 -7.09 -9.40
CA ILE A 139 31.26 -6.31 -10.64
C ILE A 139 32.31 -5.18 -10.53
N HIS A 140 33.23 -5.12 -11.49
CA HIS A 140 34.24 -4.04 -11.54
C HIS A 140 33.55 -2.67 -11.58
N PRO A 141 34.07 -1.64 -10.88
CA PRO A 141 33.47 -0.31 -10.84
C PRO A 141 33.22 0.31 -12.23
N SER A 142 34.04 -0.03 -13.22
CA SER A 142 33.91 0.42 -14.62
C SER A 142 32.73 -0.20 -15.39
N GLN A 143 32.10 -1.24 -14.85
CA GLN A 143 30.95 -1.92 -15.44
C GLN A 143 29.63 -1.58 -14.71
N LYS A 144 29.67 -0.69 -13.73
CA LYS A 144 28.47 -0.24 -13.01
C LYS A 144 27.80 0.88 -13.81
N PHE A 145 26.47 0.78 -13.91
CA PHE A 145 25.68 1.85 -14.50
C PHE A 145 25.68 3.05 -13.55
N THR A 146 25.84 4.25 -14.09
CA THR A 146 25.64 5.48 -13.31
C THR A 146 24.15 5.64 -13.05
N VAL A 147 23.74 5.61 -11.80
CA VAL A 147 22.33 5.64 -11.40
C VAL A 147 21.95 7.01 -10.85
N PRO A 148 20.71 7.47 -11.09
CA PRO A 148 20.22 8.72 -10.49
C PRO A 148 20.18 8.69 -8.96
N LYS A 149 20.11 9.87 -8.35
CA LYS A 149 19.89 9.99 -6.89
C LYS A 149 18.54 9.39 -6.50
N SER A 150 18.45 8.74 -5.35
CA SER A 150 17.23 8.00 -4.94
C SER A 150 15.97 8.86 -4.84
N LYS A 151 16.13 10.16 -4.52
CA LYS A 151 15.03 11.13 -4.36
C LYS A 151 14.57 11.75 -5.68
N ASP A 152 15.34 11.61 -6.75
CA ASP A 152 15.08 12.28 -8.02
C ASP A 152 14.11 11.45 -8.86
N VAL A 153 12.82 11.68 -8.62
CA VAL A 153 11.72 10.94 -9.26
C VAL A 153 11.80 11.08 -10.78
N TYR A 154 12.17 12.27 -11.26
CA TYR A 154 12.22 12.57 -12.68
C TYR A 154 13.42 11.93 -13.37
N ALA A 155 14.62 12.02 -12.80
CA ALA A 155 15.77 11.35 -13.38
C ALA A 155 15.59 9.83 -13.43
N TRP A 156 14.92 9.22 -12.45
CA TRP A 156 14.53 7.80 -12.51
C TRP A 156 13.53 7.50 -13.63
N HIS A 157 12.60 8.41 -13.91
CA HIS A 157 11.69 8.26 -15.03
C HIS A 157 12.43 8.25 -16.37
N VAL A 158 13.29 9.24 -16.59
CA VAL A 158 14.11 9.33 -17.82
C VAL A 158 15.06 8.13 -17.92
N PHE A 159 15.63 7.70 -16.79
CA PHE A 159 16.48 6.52 -16.74
C PHE A 159 15.76 5.25 -17.21
N CYS A 160 14.51 5.03 -16.80
CA CYS A 160 13.75 3.84 -17.14
C CYS A 160 13.06 3.92 -18.52
N LEU A 161 12.54 5.09 -18.89
CA LEU A 161 11.60 5.26 -20.01
C LEU A 161 12.11 6.16 -21.13
N GLY A 162 13.20 6.88 -20.90
CA GLY A 162 13.75 7.85 -21.84
C GLY A 162 13.01 9.19 -21.80
N ASN A 163 13.35 10.06 -22.74
CA ASN A 163 12.77 11.40 -22.86
C ASN A 163 11.68 11.47 -23.96
N GLY A 164 11.43 10.36 -24.66
CA GLY A 164 10.49 10.28 -25.80
C GLY A 164 9.03 10.10 -25.40
N ILE A 165 8.76 9.64 -24.18
CA ILE A 165 7.40 9.54 -23.62
C ILE A 165 7.18 10.80 -22.79
N ARG A 166 6.88 11.92 -23.46
CA ARG A 166 6.52 13.17 -22.79
C ARG A 166 5.07 13.50 -23.15
N ASN A 167 4.14 13.07 -22.31
CA ASN A 167 2.77 13.55 -22.40
C ASN A 167 2.59 14.87 -21.62
N GLU A 168 1.56 15.65 -21.95
CA GLU A 168 1.25 16.92 -21.25
C GLU A 168 1.11 16.77 -19.72
N MET A 169 0.62 15.61 -19.25
CA MET A 169 0.52 15.31 -17.82
C MET A 169 1.87 14.98 -17.18
N GLU A 170 2.78 14.33 -17.91
CA GLU A 170 4.16 14.11 -17.45
C GLU A 170 4.89 15.44 -17.35
N HIS A 171 4.67 16.34 -18.31
CA HIS A 171 5.15 17.72 -18.25
C HIS A 171 4.66 18.48 -17.01
N LYS A 172 3.37 18.41 -16.67
CA LYS A 172 2.83 19.06 -15.46
C LYS A 172 3.44 18.51 -14.17
N MET A 173 3.71 17.21 -14.11
CA MET A 173 4.36 16.58 -12.95
C MET A 173 5.84 16.99 -12.84
N ILE A 174 6.52 17.12 -13.98
CA ILE A 174 7.88 17.67 -14.05
C ILE A 174 7.89 19.12 -13.53
N ASP A 175 6.92 19.96 -13.92
CA ASP A 175 6.79 21.34 -13.44
C ASP A 175 6.54 21.43 -11.92
N VAL A 176 5.74 20.52 -11.36
CA VAL A 176 5.53 20.41 -9.90
C VAL A 176 6.78 19.91 -9.18
N HIS A 177 7.56 19.00 -9.77
CA HIS A 177 8.82 18.56 -9.16
C HIS A 177 9.91 19.64 -9.24
N LEU A 178 9.99 20.34 -10.36
CA LEU A 178 10.84 21.51 -10.61
C LEU A 178 10.62 22.61 -9.58
N SER A 179 9.37 23.00 -9.38
CA SER A 179 9.00 24.03 -8.39
C SER A 179 9.37 23.66 -6.95
N ASN A 180 9.54 22.37 -6.64
CA ASN A 180 9.97 21.89 -5.33
C ASN A 180 11.50 21.77 -5.18
N LEU A 181 12.26 21.60 -6.27
CA LEU A 181 13.71 21.46 -6.24
C LEU A 181 14.44 22.81 -6.35
N ASN A 182 13.88 23.80 -7.05
CA ASN A 182 14.32 25.20 -7.04
C ASN A 182 13.31 26.07 -7.82
N LYS A 183 12.93 27.24 -7.28
CA LYS A 183 11.98 28.16 -7.94
C LYS A 183 12.46 28.72 -9.29
N ASP A 184 13.76 28.59 -9.59
CA ASP A 184 14.39 29.23 -10.75
C ASP A 184 14.99 28.25 -11.77
N ALA A 185 14.88 26.93 -11.55
CA ALA A 185 15.48 25.94 -12.45
C ALA A 185 14.63 25.79 -13.73
N SER A 186 15.22 26.14 -14.87
CA SER A 186 14.56 25.96 -16.17
C SER A 186 14.63 24.51 -16.65
N VAL A 187 13.71 24.08 -17.52
CA VAL A 187 13.73 22.75 -18.16
C VAL A 187 15.08 22.46 -18.85
N ALA A 188 15.76 23.50 -19.36
CA ALA A 188 17.06 23.40 -20.01
C ALA A 188 18.22 23.07 -19.05
N GLU A 189 18.12 23.45 -17.76
CA GLU A 189 19.12 23.12 -16.75
C GLU A 189 19.00 21.66 -16.31
N ILE A 190 17.78 21.10 -16.25
CA ILE A 190 17.61 19.66 -16.02
C ILE A 190 18.16 18.84 -17.18
N ASP A 191 17.90 19.25 -18.43
CA ASP A 191 18.48 18.56 -19.59
C ASP A 191 20.02 18.61 -19.57
N LEU A 192 20.63 19.61 -18.89
CA LEU A 192 22.07 19.63 -18.61
C LEU A 192 22.47 18.69 -17.46
N GLU A 193 21.72 18.63 -16.37
CA GLU A 193 21.98 17.68 -15.28
C GLU A 193 21.80 16.22 -15.72
N LEU A 194 20.84 15.94 -16.59
CA LEU A 194 20.59 14.59 -17.14
C LEU A 194 21.69 14.14 -18.10
N LYS A 195 22.40 15.05 -18.77
CA LYS A 195 23.59 14.73 -19.58
C LYS A 195 24.73 14.14 -18.75
N GLN A 196 24.73 14.33 -17.43
CA GLN A 196 25.70 13.71 -16.54
C GLN A 196 25.61 12.17 -16.53
N TYR A 197 24.46 11.60 -16.90
CA TYR A 197 24.17 10.18 -16.70
C TYR A 197 24.30 9.32 -17.97
N ASP A 198 24.78 9.85 -19.10
CA ASP A 198 24.92 9.14 -20.40
C ASP A 198 23.73 8.22 -20.73
N ILE A 199 22.51 8.71 -20.45
CA ILE A 199 21.28 7.93 -20.57
C ILE A 199 20.90 7.86 -22.06
N PRO A 200 20.63 6.66 -22.60
CA PRO A 200 20.08 6.52 -23.94
C PRO A 200 18.79 7.33 -24.10
N LYS A 201 18.53 7.86 -25.31
CA LYS A 201 17.32 8.67 -25.57
C LYS A 201 16.02 7.94 -25.20
N ASP A 202 16.00 6.63 -25.41
CA ASP A 202 14.85 5.78 -25.09
C ASP A 202 14.88 5.27 -23.64
N GLY A 203 15.92 5.52 -22.87
CA GLY A 203 16.11 4.99 -21.51
C GLY A 203 16.56 3.53 -21.48
N TYR A 204 17.03 3.06 -20.33
CA TYR A 204 17.53 1.70 -20.15
C TYR A 204 16.42 0.64 -20.13
N GLU A 205 16.77 -0.57 -20.58
CA GLU A 205 15.94 -1.77 -20.38
C GLU A 205 16.33 -2.46 -19.06
N PRO A 206 15.37 -3.06 -18.31
CA PRO A 206 15.69 -3.75 -17.07
C PRO A 206 16.48 -5.04 -17.32
N SER A 207 17.81 -4.92 -17.37
CA SER A 207 18.72 -6.05 -17.53
C SER A 207 19.08 -6.69 -16.19
N THR A 208 19.44 -7.98 -16.21
CA THR A 208 19.89 -8.71 -15.00
C THR A 208 21.08 -8.02 -14.31
N GLN A 209 22.04 -7.51 -15.07
CA GLN A 209 23.20 -6.81 -14.53
C GLN A 209 22.79 -5.54 -13.77
N LEU A 210 21.89 -4.76 -14.36
CA LEU A 210 21.38 -3.53 -13.76
C LEU A 210 20.54 -3.83 -12.51
N LEU A 211 19.64 -4.81 -12.57
CA LEU A 211 18.80 -5.23 -11.44
C LEU A 211 19.61 -5.82 -10.28
N CYS A 212 20.73 -6.49 -10.56
CA CYS A 212 21.64 -7.01 -9.54
C CYS A 212 22.47 -5.92 -8.87
N GLN A 213 22.64 -4.74 -9.51
CA GLN A 213 23.30 -3.57 -8.92
C GLN A 213 22.41 -2.88 -7.87
N PHE A 214 21.08 -2.98 -7.99
CA PHE A 214 20.15 -2.32 -7.08
C PHE A 214 20.05 -3.04 -5.73
N ASP A 215 20.13 -2.24 -4.66
CA ASP A 215 19.77 -2.68 -3.31
C ASP A 215 18.26 -2.58 -3.07
N GLN A 216 17.79 -3.07 -1.92
CA GLN A 216 16.37 -3.02 -1.60
C GLN A 216 15.85 -1.58 -1.43
N ILE A 217 16.71 -0.63 -1.06
CA ILE A 217 16.31 0.77 -0.91
C ILE A 217 15.92 1.35 -2.27
N ILE A 218 16.76 1.14 -3.28
CA ILE A 218 16.50 1.57 -4.67
C ILE A 218 15.29 0.85 -5.24
N ILE A 219 15.17 -0.48 -5.07
CA ILE A 219 14.02 -1.25 -5.55
C ILE A 219 12.70 -0.70 -4.99
N ARG A 220 12.64 -0.43 -3.69
CA ARG A 220 11.44 0.16 -3.04
C ARG A 220 11.15 1.56 -3.57
N LYS A 221 12.18 2.39 -3.77
CA LYS A 221 12.02 3.75 -4.31
C LYS A 221 11.53 3.74 -5.75
N LEU A 222 12.11 2.90 -6.61
CA LEU A 222 11.66 2.72 -7.98
C LEU A 222 10.20 2.29 -8.04
N LEU A 223 9.77 1.37 -7.17
CA LEU A 223 8.37 0.95 -7.08
C LEU A 223 7.46 2.14 -6.73
N SER A 224 7.82 2.94 -5.73
CA SER A 224 7.07 4.15 -5.36
C SER A 224 7.03 5.20 -6.47
N HIS A 225 8.15 5.41 -7.17
CA HIS A 225 8.23 6.37 -8.27
C HIS A 225 7.31 5.95 -9.41
N HIS A 226 7.36 4.68 -9.84
CA HIS A 226 6.47 4.17 -10.87
C HIS A 226 4.99 4.29 -10.48
N LEU A 227 4.63 3.99 -9.22
CA LEU A 227 3.29 4.21 -8.72
C LEU A 227 2.88 5.69 -8.82
N GLN A 228 3.75 6.61 -8.41
CA GLN A 228 3.45 8.04 -8.43
C GLN A 228 3.07 8.52 -9.83
N PHE A 229 3.84 8.13 -10.85
CA PHE A 229 3.51 8.47 -12.24
C PHE A 229 2.17 7.88 -12.70
N LEU A 230 1.86 6.63 -12.33
CA LEU A 230 0.57 6.03 -12.66
C LEU A 230 -0.59 6.79 -12.00
N THR A 231 -0.45 7.14 -10.72
CA THR A 231 -1.50 7.90 -10.00
C THR A 231 -1.69 9.33 -10.52
N CYS A 232 -0.69 9.92 -11.17
CA CYS A 232 -0.77 11.24 -11.78
C CYS A 232 -1.42 11.22 -13.18
N GLY A 233 -1.90 10.07 -13.66
CA GLY A 233 -2.56 9.94 -14.96
C GLY A 233 -1.60 9.89 -16.15
N CYS A 234 -0.32 9.59 -15.92
CA CYS A 234 0.63 9.37 -17.00
C CYS A 234 0.23 8.11 -17.79
N SER A 235 0.41 8.10 -19.11
CA SER A 235 0.04 6.94 -19.91
C SER A 235 0.84 5.72 -19.50
N VAL A 236 0.19 4.56 -19.53
CA VAL A 236 0.85 3.29 -19.23
C VAL A 236 1.48 2.75 -20.49
N SER A 237 2.80 2.81 -20.56
CA SER A 237 3.56 2.14 -21.62
C SER A 237 3.92 0.71 -21.22
N VAL A 238 4.03 -0.19 -22.19
CA VAL A 238 4.53 -1.55 -21.98
C VAL A 238 5.92 -1.53 -21.33
N LYS A 239 6.77 -0.55 -21.68
CA LYS A 239 8.10 -0.39 -21.08
C LYS A 239 8.03 -0.14 -19.57
N ARG A 240 7.07 0.66 -19.10
CA ARG A 240 6.82 0.88 -17.67
C ARG A 240 6.38 -0.40 -16.97
N LEU A 241 5.51 -1.20 -17.61
CA LEU A 241 5.06 -2.48 -17.06
C LEU A 241 6.20 -3.51 -16.99
N LYS A 242 7.11 -3.53 -17.97
CA LYS A 242 8.35 -4.35 -17.95
C LYS A 242 9.24 -3.96 -16.77
N TRP A 243 9.43 -2.65 -16.54
CA TRP A 243 10.18 -2.16 -15.38
C TRP A 243 9.53 -2.54 -14.05
N LEU A 244 8.20 -2.40 -13.92
CA LEU A 244 7.47 -2.85 -12.73
C LEU A 244 7.65 -4.36 -12.49
N TYR A 245 7.54 -5.19 -13.52
CA TYR A 245 7.78 -6.63 -13.41
C TYR A 245 9.20 -6.95 -12.91
N ALA A 246 10.20 -6.25 -13.46
CA ALA A 246 11.60 -6.39 -13.06
C ALA A 246 11.88 -5.91 -11.63
N VAL A 247 11.26 -4.81 -11.20
CA VAL A 247 11.36 -4.30 -9.82
C VAL A 247 10.71 -5.28 -8.85
N LEU A 248 9.53 -5.81 -9.18
CA LEU A 248 8.84 -6.82 -8.37
C LEU A 248 9.64 -8.11 -8.27
N SER A 249 10.34 -8.55 -9.32
CA SER A 249 11.19 -9.76 -9.25
C SER A 249 12.38 -9.59 -8.31
N ARG A 250 12.79 -8.36 -7.99
CA ARG A 250 13.86 -8.06 -7.03
C ARG A 250 13.36 -7.69 -5.63
N LEU A 251 12.08 -7.40 -5.45
CA LEU A 251 11.50 -7.06 -4.14
C LEU A 251 11.57 -8.25 -3.18
N GLU A 252 12.31 -8.14 -2.07
CA GLU A 252 12.52 -9.23 -1.11
C GLU A 252 11.31 -9.46 -0.18
N LYS A 253 11.11 -10.71 0.24
CA LYS A 253 10.14 -11.08 1.29
C LYS A 253 10.90 -11.29 2.62
N PRO A 254 10.32 -11.00 3.80
CA PRO A 254 8.94 -10.56 4.04
C PRO A 254 8.69 -9.10 3.64
N ILE A 255 7.48 -8.81 3.15
CA ILE A 255 7.07 -7.47 2.70
C ILE A 255 6.76 -6.60 3.92
N HIS A 256 7.36 -5.42 3.98
CA HIS A 256 7.06 -4.45 5.04
C HIS A 256 5.67 -3.83 4.84
N ARG A 257 5.03 -3.35 5.91
CA ARG A 257 3.71 -2.71 5.85
C ARG A 257 3.64 -1.57 4.83
N ASP A 258 4.69 -0.76 4.77
CA ASP A 258 4.75 0.38 3.83
C ASP A 258 4.80 -0.10 2.38
N GLU A 259 5.56 -1.15 2.10
CA GLU A 259 5.64 -1.75 0.76
C GLU A 259 4.31 -2.41 0.37
N ALA A 260 3.66 -3.10 1.31
CA ALA A 260 2.33 -3.66 1.11
C ALA A 260 1.32 -2.56 0.73
N SER A 261 1.40 -1.39 1.37
CA SER A 261 0.54 -0.25 1.03
C SER A 261 0.79 0.27 -0.41
N VAL A 262 2.05 0.33 -0.84
CA VAL A 262 2.45 0.72 -2.20
C VAL A 262 1.97 -0.32 -3.21
N LEU A 263 2.15 -1.61 -2.93
CA LEU A 263 1.68 -2.70 -3.77
C LEU A 263 0.16 -2.69 -3.93
N MET A 264 -0.58 -2.45 -2.85
CA MET A 264 -2.05 -2.36 -2.91
C MET A 264 -2.52 -1.15 -3.71
N ALA A 265 -1.86 0.01 -3.55
CA ALA A 265 -2.13 1.18 -4.37
C ALA A 265 -1.83 0.91 -5.86
N LEU A 266 -0.72 0.23 -6.16
CA LEU A 266 -0.36 -0.18 -7.50
C LEU A 266 -1.36 -1.17 -8.10
N LEU A 267 -1.83 -2.15 -7.32
CA LEU A 267 -2.86 -3.10 -7.75
C LEU A 267 -4.13 -2.37 -8.20
N ARG A 268 -4.61 -1.40 -7.39
CA ARG A 268 -5.79 -0.59 -7.74
C ARG A 268 -5.58 0.18 -9.03
N GLU A 269 -4.42 0.78 -9.19
CA GLU A 269 -4.11 1.58 -10.38
C GLU A 269 -4.00 0.70 -11.63
N LEU A 270 -3.38 -0.49 -11.53
CA LEU A 270 -3.35 -1.45 -12.62
C LEU A 270 -4.75 -1.94 -13.00
N CYS A 271 -5.65 -2.12 -12.03
CA CYS A 271 -7.05 -2.43 -12.31
C CYS A 271 -7.77 -1.28 -13.04
N ARG A 272 -7.49 -0.02 -12.69
CA ARG A 272 -8.01 1.16 -13.42
C ARG A 272 -7.49 1.21 -14.85
N VAL A 273 -6.19 1.01 -15.03
CA VAL A 273 -5.53 0.98 -16.35
C VAL A 273 -6.11 -0.14 -17.21
N ARG A 274 -6.29 -1.33 -16.65
CA ARG A 274 -6.95 -2.43 -17.35
C ARG A 274 -8.37 -2.04 -17.75
N ALA A 275 -9.12 -1.36 -16.87
CA ALA A 275 -10.48 -0.95 -17.14
C ALA A 275 -10.59 0.19 -18.19
N SER A 276 -9.58 1.05 -18.31
CA SER A 276 -9.57 2.17 -19.25
C SER A 276 -9.25 1.77 -20.70
N ILE A 277 -8.74 0.57 -20.93
CA ILE A 277 -8.38 0.13 -22.29
C ILE A 277 -9.65 -0.29 -23.01
N ASP A 278 -10.08 0.52 -23.98
CA ASP A 278 -11.24 0.22 -24.81
C ASP A 278 -10.84 -0.56 -26.08
N PHE A 279 -11.63 -1.59 -26.36
CA PHE A 279 -11.55 -2.47 -27.53
C PHE A 279 -12.65 -2.23 -28.55
N ALA A 280 -13.59 -1.30 -28.30
CA ALA A 280 -14.59 -0.95 -29.29
C ALA A 280 -13.89 -0.46 -30.58
N SER A 281 -14.11 -1.18 -31.67
CA SER A 281 -13.63 -0.83 -33.00
C SER A 281 -14.21 0.53 -33.38
N ASN A 282 -13.36 1.51 -33.71
CA ASN A 282 -13.80 2.54 -34.63
C ASN A 282 -13.93 1.83 -35.98
N ASP A 283 -15.15 1.63 -36.46
CA ASP A 283 -15.48 1.03 -37.77
C ASP A 283 -15.06 1.94 -38.94
N GLY A 284 -13.79 2.37 -38.97
CA GLY A 284 -13.24 3.30 -39.94
C GLY A 284 -11.90 2.81 -40.48
N ASP A 285 -11.98 1.84 -41.42
CA ASP A 285 -10.99 1.48 -42.45
C ASP A 285 -9.76 2.40 -42.52
N ASN A 286 -8.64 2.04 -41.86
CA ASN A 286 -7.26 2.44 -42.16
C ASN A 286 -6.26 1.52 -41.41
N GLY A 287 -5.25 0.99 -42.11
CA GLY A 287 -4.25 0.03 -41.59
C GLY A 287 -3.31 0.49 -40.46
N GLU A 288 -3.54 1.65 -39.84
CA GLU A 288 -2.86 2.08 -38.60
C GLU A 288 -3.44 1.40 -37.34
N ASP A 289 -4.65 0.85 -37.43
CA ASP A 289 -5.36 0.24 -36.30
C ASP A 289 -4.72 -1.07 -35.80
N ASP A 290 -4.04 -1.82 -36.67
CA ASP A 290 -3.46 -3.13 -36.30
C ASP A 290 -2.30 -3.01 -35.29
N ASN A 291 -1.44 -1.99 -35.46
CA ASN A 291 -0.32 -1.76 -34.54
C ASN A 291 -0.81 -1.29 -33.16
N ASN A 292 -1.80 -0.39 -33.13
CA ASN A 292 -2.40 0.12 -31.90
C ASN A 292 -3.16 -0.99 -31.14
N LEU A 293 -3.91 -1.83 -31.87
CA LEU A 293 -4.59 -2.97 -31.29
C LEU A 293 -3.61 -4.00 -30.70
N SER A 294 -2.48 -4.23 -31.37
CA SER A 294 -1.41 -5.10 -30.87
C SER A 294 -0.82 -4.57 -29.55
N GLU A 295 -0.52 -3.26 -29.49
CA GLU A 295 0.02 -2.61 -28.29
C GLU A 295 -0.97 -2.63 -27.12
N LYS A 296 -2.27 -2.38 -27.38
CA LYS A 296 -3.33 -2.50 -26.37
C LYS A 296 -3.41 -3.93 -25.81
N LYS A 297 -3.35 -4.95 -26.68
CA LYS A 297 -3.34 -6.36 -26.28
C LYS A 297 -2.11 -6.70 -25.44
N GLU A 298 -0.93 -6.22 -25.82
CA GLU A 298 0.30 -6.43 -25.03
C GLU A 298 0.21 -5.75 -23.66
N THR A 299 -0.29 -4.52 -23.62
CA THR A 299 -0.50 -3.77 -22.39
C THR A 299 -1.43 -4.50 -21.42
N ILE A 300 -2.53 -5.07 -21.92
CA ILE A 300 -3.46 -5.86 -21.09
C ILE A 300 -2.81 -7.14 -20.57
N LYS A 301 -2.08 -7.87 -21.43
CA LYS A 301 -1.36 -9.08 -21.01
C LYS A 301 -0.37 -8.76 -19.89
N ALA A 302 0.47 -7.74 -20.07
CA ALA A 302 1.44 -7.31 -19.07
C ALA A 302 0.76 -6.83 -17.77
N THR A 303 -0.33 -6.07 -17.89
CA THR A 303 -1.11 -5.59 -16.73
C THR A 303 -1.71 -6.74 -15.93
N ASN A 304 -2.29 -7.75 -16.61
CA ASN A 304 -2.85 -8.93 -15.97
C ASN A 304 -1.80 -9.75 -15.22
N VAL A 305 -0.60 -9.91 -15.79
CA VAL A 305 0.52 -10.55 -15.08
C VAL A 305 0.85 -9.79 -13.80
N LEU A 306 0.97 -8.46 -13.85
CA LEU A 306 1.29 -7.67 -12.66
C LEU A 306 0.18 -7.72 -11.60
N ILE A 307 -1.09 -7.65 -12.00
CA ILE A 307 -2.24 -7.82 -11.10
C ILE A 307 -2.15 -9.18 -10.40
N LEU A 308 -1.87 -10.24 -11.16
CA LEU A 308 -1.71 -11.58 -10.61
C LEU A 308 -0.56 -11.65 -9.60
N LEU A 309 0.61 -11.13 -9.95
CA LEU A 309 1.78 -11.18 -9.07
C LEU A 309 1.55 -10.39 -7.78
N ILE A 310 1.02 -9.18 -7.87
CA ILE A 310 0.79 -8.36 -6.67
C ILE A 310 -0.26 -9.01 -5.78
N GLY A 311 -1.38 -9.44 -6.36
CA GLY A 311 -2.48 -9.95 -5.57
C GLY A 311 -2.27 -11.37 -5.04
N ALA A 312 -1.73 -12.29 -5.86
CA ALA A 312 -1.52 -13.69 -5.48
C ALA A 312 -0.10 -13.98 -4.98
N TYR A 313 0.95 -13.57 -5.70
CA TYR A 313 2.33 -13.89 -5.27
C TYR A 313 2.75 -13.10 -4.04
N PHE A 314 2.41 -11.80 -3.98
CA PHE A 314 2.69 -10.96 -2.81
C PHE A 314 1.52 -10.91 -1.81
N GLU A 315 0.44 -11.65 -2.04
CA GLU A 315 -0.67 -11.83 -1.10
C GLU A 315 -1.39 -10.51 -0.72
N GLN A 316 -1.43 -9.55 -1.64
CA GLN A 316 -2.05 -8.24 -1.41
C GLN A 316 -3.56 -8.23 -1.70
N CYS A 317 -4.14 -9.32 -2.20
CA CYS A 317 -5.55 -9.41 -2.50
C CYS A 317 -6.11 -10.77 -2.08
N THR A 318 -7.13 -10.75 -1.22
CA THR A 318 -7.82 -11.97 -0.76
C THR A 318 -8.84 -12.49 -1.78
N VAL A 319 -9.23 -11.66 -2.76
CA VAL A 319 -10.34 -11.94 -3.67
C VAL A 319 -9.87 -12.00 -5.13
N MET A 320 -8.75 -12.68 -5.36
CA MET A 320 -8.09 -12.73 -6.67
C MET A 320 -8.96 -13.31 -7.79
N GLU A 321 -9.80 -14.30 -7.48
CA GLU A 321 -10.69 -14.92 -8.48
C GLU A 321 -11.71 -13.94 -9.06
N ARG A 322 -12.18 -12.96 -8.27
CA ARG A 322 -13.08 -11.91 -8.78
C ARG A 322 -12.40 -10.96 -9.76
N LEU A 323 -11.08 -10.80 -9.67
CA LEU A 323 -10.34 -9.92 -10.58
C LEU A 323 -10.13 -10.50 -11.98
N PHE A 324 -10.45 -11.77 -12.17
CA PHE A 324 -10.32 -12.50 -13.43
C PHE A 324 -11.61 -13.25 -13.80
N ASN A 325 -12.75 -12.82 -13.24
CA ASN A 325 -14.07 -13.35 -13.58
C ASN A 325 -15.04 -12.17 -13.84
N VAL A 326 -15.60 -12.10 -15.05
CA VAL A 326 -16.56 -11.06 -15.45
C VAL A 326 -17.95 -11.29 -14.87
N GLU A 327 -18.32 -12.52 -14.53
CA GLU A 327 -19.66 -12.89 -14.06
C GLU A 327 -19.93 -12.44 -12.62
N ASN A 328 -18.88 -12.19 -11.82
CA ASN A 328 -18.98 -11.80 -10.42
C ASN A 328 -19.23 -10.28 -10.19
N ARG A 329 -19.93 -9.61 -11.12
CA ARG A 329 -20.28 -8.17 -11.01
C ARG A 329 -21.46 -7.84 -10.10
N LYS A 330 -22.15 -8.84 -9.56
CA LYS A 330 -23.37 -8.66 -8.77
C LYS A 330 -23.08 -8.63 -7.28
#